data_AF-A0A2S6I8S7-F1
#
_entry.id   AF-A0A2S6I8S7-F1
#
_cell.length_a   1.000
_cell.length_b   1.000
_cell.length_c   1.000
_cell.angle_alpha   90.00
_cell.angle_beta   90.00
_cell.angle_gamma   90.00
#
_symmetry.space_group_name_H-M   'P 1'
#
loop_
_entity.id
_entity.type
_entity.pdbx_description
1 polymer ?
#
loop_
_entity_poly.entity_id
_entity_poly.type
_entity_poly.pdbx_seq_one_letter_code
_entity_poly.pdbx_strand_id
1 'polypeptide(L)'
;MKKSAYGTPLLLHDGSTQAFEKVDPPSELFIQQTVFECPDLLPFSDIDESFNPCLPICTELRTPAGFLDILLVTPDGELCIVEAKLWRNPQARREVIAQILDYAKELAAWTYEDLQREVSRKLDAKGNVLYDMLAEKFPDKVPSEADFVDAVSRNLRRGKFLLLIVGDGIKEGAHRIVEFFTNVGHLNFTFSMVELSVYQHATLGTLILPKTIVKTVEIQRVHITIPDQLNISYHENGDKPEPVAEKSNSSTSAHPFYRKFWGELIAELTFDDPGQPMPNLANAQNLFVYPEPTKSAWISAYFSKSSSRVGVYMRIKNDPYGTELSDALLEDLERIQEELGPEVRIDEWHGNLDVGVRMPCDDVLAEKNRAAIKTFFLTWLNKFTNTFRPRLLRVE
;
A
#
# COMPACT_ATOMS: atom_id res chain seq x y z
N MET A 1 -15.16 4.24 30.31
CA MET A 1 -13.99 3.96 29.46
C MET A 1 -13.89 2.45 29.27
N LYS A 2 -13.97 1.95 28.04
CA LYS A 2 -13.70 0.53 27.79
C LYS A 2 -12.25 0.26 28.21
N LYS A 3 -12.01 -0.81 28.97
CA LYS A 3 -10.66 -1.30 29.26
C LYS A 3 -9.91 -1.43 27.94
N SER A 4 -8.61 -1.15 27.95
CA SER A 4 -7.69 -1.54 26.87
C SER A 4 -8.07 -2.94 26.37
N ALA A 5 -8.01 -3.19 25.06
CA ALA A 5 -8.27 -4.52 24.48
C ALA A 5 -7.29 -5.61 24.99
N TYR A 6 -6.37 -5.23 25.87
CA TYR A 6 -5.27 -6.04 26.36
C TYR A 6 -5.40 -6.33 27.85
N GLY A 7 -4.91 -7.51 28.25
CA GLY A 7 -4.69 -7.87 29.64
C GLY A 7 -3.59 -7.02 30.29
N THR A 8 -3.64 -6.89 31.60
CA THR A 8 -2.63 -6.16 32.39
C THR A 8 -1.44 -7.09 32.66
N PRO A 9 -0.20 -6.70 32.32
CA PRO A 9 0.99 -7.48 32.71
C PRO A 9 1.06 -7.63 34.23
N LEU A 10 1.33 -8.85 34.69
CA LEU A 10 1.44 -9.18 36.10
C LEU A 10 2.86 -9.62 36.42
N LEU A 11 3.42 -9.06 37.49
CA LEU A 11 4.60 -9.58 38.15
C LEU A 11 4.16 -10.62 39.18
N LEU A 12 4.68 -11.84 39.05
CA LEU A 12 4.60 -12.87 40.07
C LEU A 12 5.94 -12.95 40.80
N HIS A 13 5.96 -12.59 42.09
CA HIS A 13 7.17 -12.67 42.90
C HIS A 13 6.82 -13.15 44.31
N ASP A 14 7.40 -14.29 44.74
CA ASP A 14 7.26 -14.88 46.07
C ASP A 14 5.81 -15.01 46.58
N GLY A 15 4.90 -15.44 45.70
CA GLY A 15 3.48 -15.59 46.01
C GLY A 15 2.68 -14.28 46.04
N SER A 16 3.34 -13.14 45.83
CA SER A 16 2.68 -11.85 45.58
C SER A 16 2.44 -11.66 44.09
N THR A 17 1.27 -11.11 43.76
CA THR A 17 0.91 -10.70 42.40
C THR A 17 0.78 -9.18 42.39
N GLN A 18 1.61 -8.51 41.60
CA GLN A 18 1.56 -7.05 41.44
C GLN A 18 1.31 -6.73 39.97
N ALA A 19 0.39 -5.81 39.73
CA ALA A 19 0.04 -5.39 38.38
C ALA A 19 0.90 -4.21 37.95
N PHE A 20 1.33 -4.21 36.70
CA PHE A 20 1.88 -3.00 36.11
C PHE A 20 0.75 -2.07 35.66
N GLU A 21 0.93 -0.76 35.86
CA GLU A 21 0.00 0.25 35.37
C GLU A 21 0.41 0.69 33.97
N LYS A 22 -0.51 0.64 32.99
CA LYS A 22 -0.23 1.17 31.64
C LYS A 22 -0.17 2.70 31.73
N VAL A 23 0.92 3.27 31.24
CA VAL A 23 1.11 4.72 31.13
C VAL A 23 1.35 5.09 29.68
N ASP A 24 1.00 6.32 29.31
CA ASP A 24 1.36 6.85 28.00
C ASP A 24 2.86 7.22 28.01
N PRO A 25 3.61 6.95 26.93
CA PRO A 25 4.97 7.43 26.81
C PRO A 25 5.01 8.97 26.87
N PRO A 26 6.03 9.55 27.52
CA PRO A 26 6.04 10.98 27.82
C PRO A 26 6.25 11.86 26.58
N SER A 27 6.91 11.36 25.53
CA SER A 27 7.21 12.11 24.31
C SER A 27 7.56 11.19 23.13
N GLU A 28 7.53 11.73 21.90
CA GLU A 28 8.08 11.08 20.70
C GLU A 28 9.59 10.82 20.86
N LEU A 29 10.31 11.78 21.46
CA LEU A 29 11.74 11.65 21.78
C LEU A 29 12.03 10.45 22.70
N PHE A 30 11.18 10.18 23.69
CA PHE A 30 11.34 9.00 24.54
C PHE A 30 11.27 7.69 23.73
N ILE A 31 10.33 7.60 22.79
CA ILE A 31 10.22 6.44 21.90
C ILE A 31 11.47 6.34 21.02
N GLN A 32 11.88 7.44 20.40
CA GLN A 32 13.05 7.49 19.53
C GLN A 32 14.32 7.02 20.27
N GLN A 33 14.59 7.59 21.45
CA GLN A 33 15.76 7.24 22.27
C GLN A 33 15.73 5.78 22.72
N THR A 34 14.58 5.29 23.19
CA THR A 34 14.42 3.91 23.62
C THR A 34 14.73 2.93 22.48
N VAL A 35 14.19 3.18 21.28
CA VAL A 35 14.43 2.36 20.09
C VAL A 35 15.89 2.41 19.65
N PHE A 36 16.51 3.59 19.68
CA PHE A 36 17.89 3.76 19.29
C PHE A 36 18.87 3.05 20.23
N GLU A 37 18.64 3.15 21.54
CA GLU A 37 19.50 2.54 22.57
C GLU A 37 19.29 1.03 22.69
N CYS A 38 18.06 0.55 22.45
CA CYS A 38 17.66 -0.85 22.60
C CYS A 38 17.01 -1.39 21.31
N PRO A 39 17.72 -1.48 20.17
CA PRO A 39 17.14 -1.86 18.88
C PRO A 39 16.51 -3.26 18.88
N ASP A 40 16.96 -4.16 19.75
CA ASP A 40 16.40 -5.51 19.95
C ASP A 40 14.94 -5.49 20.44
N LEU A 41 14.44 -4.32 20.88
CA LEU A 41 13.02 -4.14 21.18
C LEU A 41 12.16 -4.22 19.91
N LEU A 42 12.72 -3.95 18.74
CA LEU A 42 11.98 -4.04 17.49
C LEU A 42 11.89 -5.52 17.06
N PRO A 43 10.68 -6.02 16.74
CA PRO A 43 10.47 -7.43 16.39
C PRO A 43 10.86 -7.69 14.93
N PHE A 44 12.13 -7.51 14.58
CA PHE A 44 12.63 -7.64 13.20
C PHE A 44 12.28 -8.99 12.58
N SER A 45 12.55 -10.11 13.26
CA SER A 45 12.21 -11.45 12.77
C SER A 45 10.72 -11.64 12.43
N ASP A 46 9.83 -11.07 13.25
CA ASP A 46 8.38 -11.14 12.99
C ASP A 46 7.98 -10.31 11.77
N ILE A 47 8.73 -9.24 11.47
CA ILE A 47 8.47 -8.30 10.37
C ILE A 47 9.14 -8.77 9.08
N ASP A 48 10.45 -8.95 9.08
CA ASP A 48 11.24 -9.45 7.97
C ASP A 48 12.60 -9.92 8.51
N GLU A 49 12.84 -11.23 8.48
CA GLU A 49 14.06 -11.85 9.03
C GLU A 49 15.35 -11.30 8.40
N SER A 50 15.29 -10.78 7.17
CA SER A 50 16.48 -10.17 6.52
C SER A 50 17.02 -8.96 7.29
N PHE A 51 16.16 -8.30 8.07
CA PHE A 51 16.55 -7.16 8.91
C PHE A 51 17.10 -7.56 10.28
N ASN A 52 17.33 -8.85 10.55
CA ASN A 52 17.92 -9.33 11.79
C ASN A 52 19.34 -9.92 11.56
N PRO A 53 20.42 -9.35 12.13
CA PRO A 53 20.45 -8.20 13.04
C PRO A 53 20.46 -6.85 12.33
N CYS A 54 20.02 -5.79 13.03
CA CYS A 54 20.07 -4.41 12.57
C CYS A 54 20.86 -3.53 13.54
N LEU A 55 21.78 -2.71 13.05
CA LEU A 55 22.56 -1.76 13.87
C LEU A 55 21.97 -0.35 13.77
N PRO A 56 21.61 0.30 14.89
CA PRO A 56 21.29 1.72 14.90
C PRO A 56 22.52 2.57 14.58
N ILE A 57 22.41 3.44 13.57
CA ILE A 57 23.52 4.26 13.07
C ILE A 57 23.47 5.67 13.64
N CYS A 58 22.34 6.35 13.45
CA CYS A 58 22.16 7.70 13.99
C CYS A 58 20.68 8.07 14.13
N THR A 59 20.43 9.10 14.93
CA THR A 59 19.14 9.78 15.03
C THR A 59 19.14 11.12 14.31
N GLU A 60 17.97 11.61 13.91
CA GLU A 60 17.78 12.92 13.28
C GLU A 60 18.70 13.09 12.04
N LEU A 61 18.74 12.09 11.17
CA LEU A 61 19.53 12.16 9.95
C LEU A 61 18.91 13.19 9.00
N ARG A 62 19.71 14.16 8.57
CA ARG A 62 19.23 15.24 7.71
C ARG A 62 18.96 14.75 6.29
N THR A 63 17.76 14.97 5.79
CA THR A 63 17.35 14.72 4.40
C THR A 63 16.69 15.96 3.79
N PRO A 64 16.50 16.04 2.46
CA PRO A 64 15.70 17.10 1.84
C PRO A 64 14.24 17.15 2.31
N ALA A 65 13.68 16.00 2.72
CA ALA A 65 12.31 15.88 3.22
C ALA A 65 12.17 16.19 4.72
N GLY A 66 13.27 16.36 5.46
CA GLY A 66 13.25 16.61 6.90
C GLY A 66 14.30 15.79 7.65
N PHE A 67 14.16 15.71 8.97
CA PHE A 67 15.03 14.92 9.82
C PHE A 67 14.40 13.54 10.04
N LEU A 68 15.09 12.51 9.58
CA LEU A 68 14.70 11.12 9.74
C LEU A 68 15.05 10.69 11.18
N ASP A 69 14.05 10.22 11.93
CA ASP A 69 14.16 9.95 13.36
C ASP A 69 15.27 8.96 13.71
N ILE A 70 15.27 7.76 13.12
CA ILE A 70 16.33 6.75 13.30
C ILE A 70 16.64 6.01 12.00
N LEU A 71 17.93 5.97 11.65
CA LEU A 71 18.44 5.09 10.60
C LEU A 71 19.13 3.88 11.25
N LEU A 72 18.73 2.68 10.84
CA LEU A 72 19.43 1.43 11.14
C LEU A 72 19.87 0.73 9.86
N VAL A 73 20.93 -0.09 9.96
CA VAL A 73 21.52 -0.80 8.81
C VAL A 73 21.89 -2.23 9.19
N THR A 74 21.60 -3.18 8.29
CA THR A 74 21.98 -4.59 8.45
C THR A 74 23.41 -4.85 7.98
N PRO A 75 24.07 -5.95 8.40
CA PRO A 75 25.37 -6.34 7.85
C PRO A 75 25.38 -6.50 6.32
N ASP A 76 24.25 -6.86 5.73
CA ASP A 76 24.07 -7.03 4.28
C ASP A 76 23.72 -5.71 3.54
N GLY A 77 23.77 -4.58 4.24
CA GLY A 77 23.59 -3.25 3.66
C GLY A 77 22.14 -2.85 3.40
N GLU A 78 21.17 -3.49 4.06
CA GLU A 78 19.76 -3.09 3.99
C GLU A 78 19.47 -1.97 4.99
N LEU A 79 18.65 -0.99 4.59
CA LEU A 79 18.36 0.19 5.40
C LEU A 79 16.98 0.06 6.04
N CYS A 80 16.92 0.28 7.36
CA CYS A 80 15.69 0.39 8.11
C CYS A 80 15.50 1.84 8.57
N ILE A 81 14.38 2.42 8.19
CA ILE A 81 13.96 3.79 8.53
C ILE A 81 12.91 3.66 9.62
N VAL A 82 13.12 4.30 10.77
CA VAL A 82 12.15 4.32 11.85
C VAL A 82 11.69 5.73 12.11
N GLU A 83 10.37 5.91 12.23
CA GLU A 83 9.72 7.15 12.62
C GLU A 83 8.93 6.95 13.93
N ALA A 84 9.17 7.79 14.93
CA ALA A 84 8.55 7.73 16.24
C ALA A 84 7.34 8.68 16.31
N LYS A 85 6.17 8.17 16.74
CA LYS A 85 4.95 8.98 16.77
C LYS A 85 4.05 8.70 17.97
N LEU A 86 3.51 9.77 18.56
CA LEU A 86 2.40 9.68 19.52
C LEU A 86 1.05 9.81 18.82
N TRP A 87 0.20 8.80 18.95
CA TRP A 87 -1.07 8.68 18.25
C TRP A 87 -2.19 9.45 18.93
N ARG A 88 -2.18 10.77 18.75
CA ARG A 88 -3.19 11.66 19.35
C ARG A 88 -4.47 11.77 18.52
N ASN A 89 -4.38 11.61 17.18
CA ASN A 89 -5.52 11.69 16.28
C ASN A 89 -5.29 10.90 14.96
N PRO A 90 -6.34 10.62 14.16
CA PRO A 90 -6.21 9.91 12.89
C PRO A 90 -5.42 10.65 11.78
N GLN A 91 -5.35 11.98 11.83
CA GLN A 91 -4.64 12.78 10.82
C GLN A 91 -3.11 12.63 10.97
N ALA A 92 -2.61 12.59 12.21
CA ALA A 92 -1.22 12.34 12.54
C ALA A 92 -0.69 11.02 11.93
N ARG A 93 -1.58 10.02 11.74
CA ARG A 93 -1.24 8.77 11.03
C ARG A 93 -0.94 8.95 9.57
N ARG A 94 -1.75 9.75 8.87
CA ARG A 94 -1.53 9.99 7.43
C ARG A 94 -0.28 10.82 7.20
N GLU A 95 -0.07 11.81 8.06
CA GLU A 95 1.11 12.68 8.02
C GLU A 95 2.40 11.89 8.20
N VAL A 96 2.47 11.01 9.22
CA VAL A 96 3.68 10.21 9.45
C VAL A 96 3.94 9.17 8.35
N ILE A 97 2.89 8.61 7.74
CA ILE A 97 3.04 7.69 6.59
C ILE A 97 3.59 8.45 5.38
N ALA A 98 3.04 9.63 5.08
CA ALA A 98 3.56 10.47 4.00
C ALA A 98 5.03 10.83 4.25
N GLN A 99 5.36 11.22 5.48
CA GLN A 99 6.70 11.59 5.91
C GLN A 99 7.72 10.46 5.73
N ILE A 100 7.43 9.25 6.23
CA ILE A 100 8.37 8.12 6.09
C ILE A 100 8.53 7.68 4.62
N LEU A 101 7.48 7.83 3.80
CA LEU A 101 7.55 7.58 2.36
C LEU A 101 8.35 8.65 1.61
N ASP A 102 8.27 9.92 2.02
CA ASP A 102 9.11 10.98 1.49
C ASP A 102 10.58 10.71 1.81
N TYR A 103 10.92 10.25 3.03
CA TYR A 103 12.28 9.81 3.35
C TYR A 103 12.74 8.66 2.47
N ALA A 104 11.91 7.63 2.29
CA ALA A 104 12.23 6.50 1.42
C ALA A 104 12.51 6.97 -0.02
N LYS A 105 11.69 7.88 -0.55
CA LYS A 105 11.89 8.45 -1.89
C LYS A 105 13.19 9.24 -2.01
N GLU A 106 13.51 10.08 -1.01
CA GLU A 106 14.75 10.86 -1.01
C GLU A 106 15.98 9.95 -0.94
N LEU A 107 15.99 8.97 -0.02
CA LEU A 107 17.08 8.01 0.10
C LEU A 107 17.22 7.15 -1.16
N ALA A 108 16.14 6.82 -1.85
CA ALA A 108 16.23 6.07 -3.11
C ALA A 108 16.95 6.84 -4.24
N ALA A 109 17.02 8.17 -4.14
CA ALA A 109 17.76 9.02 -5.07
C ALA A 109 19.23 9.24 -4.65
N TRP A 110 19.64 8.77 -3.47
CA TRP A 110 21.00 8.97 -2.95
C TRP A 110 21.98 7.93 -3.49
N THR A 111 23.22 8.36 -3.67
CA THR A 111 24.38 7.46 -3.79
C THR A 111 24.86 7.00 -2.41
N TYR A 112 25.74 6.00 -2.37
CA TYR A 112 26.39 5.60 -1.11
C TYR A 112 27.17 6.77 -0.49
N GLU A 113 27.86 7.56 -1.30
CA GLU A 113 28.63 8.72 -0.88
C GLU A 113 27.73 9.82 -0.28
N ASP A 114 26.50 9.96 -0.77
CA ASP A 114 25.52 10.87 -0.19
C ASP A 114 25.10 10.41 1.21
N LEU A 115 24.74 9.13 1.36
CA LEU A 115 24.37 8.54 2.63
C LEU A 115 25.51 8.65 3.65
N GLN A 116 26.70 8.20 3.27
CA GLN A 116 27.89 8.26 4.13
C GLN A 116 28.22 9.70 4.54
N ARG A 117 28.08 10.67 3.63
CA ARG A 117 28.35 12.07 3.93
C ARG A 117 27.39 12.62 4.99
N GLU A 118 26.10 12.35 4.88
CA GLU A 118 25.13 12.84 5.88
C GLU A 118 25.27 12.11 7.22
N VAL A 119 25.58 10.80 7.21
CA VAL A 119 25.92 10.04 8.43
C VAL A 119 27.18 10.60 9.09
N SER A 120 28.24 10.84 8.31
CA SER A 120 29.51 11.41 8.81
C SER A 120 29.31 12.80 9.42
N ARG A 121 28.49 13.65 8.79
CA ARG A 121 28.12 14.97 9.34
C ARG A 121 27.36 14.85 10.66
N LYS A 122 26.45 13.87 10.75
CA LYS A 122 25.64 13.68 11.95
C LYS A 122 26.48 13.15 13.12
N LEU A 123 27.42 12.27 12.85
CA LEU A 123 28.29 11.64 13.86
C LEU A 123 29.58 12.43 14.14
N ASP A 124 29.82 13.53 13.40
CA ASP A 124 31.08 14.29 13.43
C ASP A 124 32.33 13.40 13.25
N ALA A 125 32.22 12.43 12.35
CA ALA A 125 33.25 11.43 12.08
C ALA A 125 33.72 11.50 10.63
N LYS A 126 34.92 10.97 10.35
CA LYS A 126 35.53 10.98 9.01
C LYS A 126 35.84 9.55 8.57
N GLY A 127 35.87 9.33 7.25
CA GLY A 127 36.12 8.02 6.67
C GLY A 127 34.83 7.30 6.31
N ASN A 128 34.91 5.98 6.20
CA ASN A 128 33.76 5.13 5.91
C ASN A 128 33.05 4.72 7.21
N VAL A 129 32.54 5.73 7.93
CA VAL A 129 31.98 5.57 9.27
C VAL A 129 30.85 4.54 9.29
N LEU A 130 30.05 4.48 8.23
CA LEU A 130 28.95 3.51 8.13
C LEU A 130 29.48 2.07 8.10
N TYR A 131 30.44 1.78 7.22
CA TYR A 131 31.07 0.45 7.15
C TYR A 131 31.82 0.13 8.45
N ASP A 132 32.60 1.07 8.96
CA ASP A 132 33.43 0.88 10.15
C ASP A 132 32.58 0.48 11.37
N MET A 133 31.44 1.14 11.59
CA MET A 133 30.49 0.80 12.66
C MET A 133 29.94 -0.62 12.52
N LEU A 134 29.58 -1.02 11.30
CA LEU A 134 29.06 -2.36 11.02
C LEU A 134 30.15 -3.42 11.23
N ALA A 135 31.34 -3.19 10.70
CA ALA A 135 32.48 -4.10 10.79
C ALA A 135 32.96 -4.28 12.24
N GLU A 136 32.92 -3.22 13.06
CA GLU A 136 33.23 -3.31 14.49
C GLU A 136 32.18 -4.13 15.25
N LYS A 137 30.89 -3.93 14.96
CA LYS A 137 29.80 -4.62 15.67
C LYS A 137 29.63 -6.07 15.22
N PHE A 138 29.84 -6.36 13.95
CA PHE A 138 29.56 -7.66 13.32
C PHE A 138 30.72 -8.14 12.42
N PRO A 139 31.93 -8.36 12.97
CA PRO A 139 33.14 -8.63 12.18
C PRO A 139 33.04 -9.89 11.31
N ASP A 140 32.24 -10.88 11.75
CA ASP A 140 32.09 -12.16 11.04
C ASP A 140 30.91 -12.20 10.06
N LYS A 141 30.10 -11.13 10.00
CA LYS A 141 28.89 -11.07 9.13
C LYS A 141 28.98 -10.02 8.03
N VAL A 142 29.76 -8.97 8.25
CA VAL A 142 29.89 -7.88 7.28
C VAL A 142 30.83 -8.31 6.16
N PRO A 143 30.43 -8.17 4.89
CA PRO A 143 31.28 -8.52 3.76
C PRO A 143 32.42 -7.50 3.61
N SER A 144 33.21 -7.62 2.54
CA SER A 144 34.26 -6.62 2.26
C SER A 144 33.65 -5.22 2.10
N GLU A 145 34.44 -4.18 2.37
CA GLU A 145 34.00 -2.78 2.20
C GLU A 145 33.39 -2.53 0.82
N ALA A 146 34.02 -3.02 -0.24
CA ALA A 146 33.51 -2.88 -1.60
C ALA A 146 32.15 -3.58 -1.81
N ASP A 147 32.01 -4.82 -1.32
CA ASP A 147 30.76 -5.58 -1.44
C ASP A 147 29.62 -4.94 -0.62
N PHE A 148 29.94 -4.40 0.55
CA PHE A 148 29.00 -3.67 1.40
C PHE A 148 28.53 -2.38 0.73
N VAL A 149 29.47 -1.57 0.20
CA VAL A 149 29.18 -0.34 -0.55
C VAL A 149 28.27 -0.64 -1.75
N ASP A 150 28.56 -1.71 -2.48
CA ASP A 150 27.75 -2.15 -3.61
C ASP A 150 26.37 -2.63 -3.16
N ALA A 151 26.26 -3.33 -2.03
CA ALA A 151 24.99 -3.79 -1.48
C ALA A 151 24.09 -2.61 -1.08
N VAL A 152 24.63 -1.65 -0.31
CA VAL A 152 23.90 -0.44 0.09
C VAL A 152 23.49 0.37 -1.16
N SER A 153 24.39 0.56 -2.12
CA SER A 153 24.10 1.26 -3.38
C SER A 153 22.95 0.60 -4.15
N ARG A 154 22.92 -0.74 -4.22
CA ARG A 154 21.82 -1.49 -4.84
C ARG A 154 20.52 -1.30 -4.07
N ASN A 155 20.56 -1.35 -2.74
CA ASN A 155 19.36 -1.23 -1.90
C ASN A 155 18.76 0.18 -1.97
N LEU A 156 19.60 1.23 -1.94
CA LEU A 156 19.18 2.62 -2.19
C LEU A 156 18.46 2.72 -3.55
N ARG A 157 19.12 2.34 -4.64
CA ARG A 157 18.56 2.44 -6.00
C ARG A 157 17.27 1.66 -6.19
N ARG A 158 17.12 0.50 -5.54
CA ARG A 158 15.90 -0.32 -5.60
C ARG A 158 14.80 0.16 -4.66
N GLY A 159 15.10 1.11 -3.77
CA GLY A 159 14.20 1.47 -2.70
C GLY A 159 13.93 0.32 -1.74
N LYS A 160 14.91 -0.60 -1.55
CA LYS A 160 14.76 -1.77 -0.69
C LYS A 160 15.01 -1.37 0.76
N PHE A 161 13.92 -0.98 1.43
CA PHE A 161 13.96 -0.47 2.80
C PHE A 161 12.96 -1.21 3.69
N LEU A 162 13.25 -1.24 4.99
CA LEU A 162 12.24 -1.49 6.00
C LEU A 162 11.77 -0.14 6.57
N LEU A 163 10.48 0.16 6.41
CA LEU A 163 9.85 1.37 6.93
C LEU A 163 9.07 1.01 8.20
N LEU A 164 9.53 1.47 9.35
CA LEU A 164 8.91 1.22 10.65
C LEU A 164 8.32 2.50 11.22
N ILE A 165 7.05 2.45 11.61
CA ILE A 165 6.48 3.48 12.47
C ILE A 165 6.30 2.92 13.87
N VAL A 166 6.88 3.59 14.86
CA VAL A 166 6.86 3.15 16.26
C VAL A 166 6.06 4.15 17.09
N GLY A 167 5.06 3.70 17.85
CA GLY A 167 4.18 4.60 18.60
C GLY A 167 3.44 3.97 19.78
N ASP A 168 2.55 4.71 20.45
CA ASP A 168 1.92 4.38 21.75
C ASP A 168 0.58 3.61 21.68
N GLY A 169 0.10 3.29 20.48
CA GLY A 169 -1.11 2.50 20.25
C GLY A 169 -1.94 2.90 19.02
N ILE A 170 -2.37 1.91 18.24
CA ILE A 170 -3.17 2.11 17.03
C ILE A 170 -4.57 1.56 17.29
N LYS A 171 -5.47 2.39 17.83
CA LYS A 171 -6.78 1.93 18.30
C LYS A 171 -7.78 1.57 17.20
N GLU A 172 -7.74 2.21 16.01
CA GLU A 172 -8.72 1.97 14.92
C GLU A 172 -8.20 2.39 13.53
N GLY A 173 -8.18 1.52 12.51
CA GLY A 173 -7.97 1.93 11.10
C GLY A 173 -6.58 1.71 10.49
N ALA A 174 -5.74 0.89 11.12
CA ALA A 174 -4.44 0.48 10.58
C ALA A 174 -4.55 -0.27 9.24
N HIS A 175 -5.67 -0.95 8.99
CA HIS A 175 -5.97 -1.63 7.72
C HIS A 175 -6.09 -0.68 6.52
N ARG A 176 -6.43 0.60 6.74
CA ARG A 176 -6.53 1.62 5.67
C ARG A 176 -5.17 2.16 5.22
N ILE A 177 -4.08 1.69 5.84
CA ILE A 177 -2.71 2.16 5.56
C ILE A 177 -2.20 1.62 4.21
N VAL A 178 -2.67 0.43 3.82
CA VAL A 178 -2.35 -0.20 2.53
C VAL A 178 -2.73 0.69 1.34
N GLU A 179 -3.81 1.47 1.46
CA GLU A 179 -4.29 2.39 0.41
C GLU A 179 -3.22 3.44 0.03
N PHE A 180 -2.41 3.89 1.00
CA PHE A 180 -1.37 4.92 0.78
C PHE A 180 -0.16 4.37 0.01
N PHE A 181 0.12 3.07 0.09
CA PHE A 181 1.26 2.45 -0.60
C PHE A 181 1.01 2.19 -2.09
N THR A 182 -0.25 2.18 -2.53
CA THR A 182 -0.60 1.96 -3.94
C THR A 182 -0.05 3.04 -4.88
N ASN A 183 0.22 4.24 -4.36
CA ASN A 183 0.62 5.41 -5.14
C ASN A 183 2.14 5.69 -5.15
N VAL A 184 2.91 4.94 -4.37
CA VAL A 184 4.37 5.15 -4.25
C VAL A 184 5.06 4.22 -5.24
N GLY A 185 5.22 4.69 -6.48
CA GLY A 185 5.85 3.93 -7.55
C GLY A 185 7.29 3.50 -7.26
N HIS A 186 7.69 2.38 -7.86
CA HIS A 186 9.06 1.85 -7.99
C HIS A 186 9.87 1.45 -6.74
N LEU A 187 9.42 1.73 -5.52
CA LEU A 187 10.15 1.33 -4.30
C LEU A 187 9.78 -0.09 -3.84
N ASN A 188 10.78 -0.91 -3.53
CA ASN A 188 10.63 -2.28 -3.03
C ASN A 188 10.79 -2.33 -1.49
N PHE A 189 9.89 -1.70 -0.74
CA PHE A 189 10.00 -1.65 0.72
C PHE A 189 9.08 -2.65 1.44
N THR A 190 9.52 -3.08 2.63
CA THR A 190 8.66 -3.67 3.65
C THR A 190 8.20 -2.55 4.58
N PHE A 191 6.93 -2.54 4.97
CA PHE A 191 6.41 -1.56 5.94
C PHE A 191 5.76 -2.28 7.12
N SER A 192 6.00 -1.74 8.32
CA SER A 192 5.41 -2.26 9.54
C SER A 192 5.18 -1.15 10.56
N MET A 193 4.24 -1.41 11.46
CA MET A 193 3.96 -0.54 12.60
C MET A 193 4.09 -1.30 13.90
N VAL A 194 4.82 -0.72 14.84
CA VAL A 194 5.09 -1.29 16.15
C VAL A 194 4.47 -0.41 17.23
N GLU A 195 3.59 -0.98 18.06
CA GLU A 195 3.10 -0.34 19.28
C GLU A 195 4.08 -0.64 20.42
N LEU A 196 4.56 0.41 21.11
CA LEU A 196 5.26 0.31 22.38
C LEU A 196 4.27 0.62 23.51
N SER A 197 3.83 -0.42 24.19
CA SER A 197 3.06 -0.26 25.41
C SER A 197 4.01 -0.06 26.60
N VAL A 198 3.92 1.10 27.24
CA VAL A 198 4.71 1.45 28.41
C VAL A 198 3.92 1.16 29.69
N TYR A 199 4.58 0.52 30.63
CA TYR A 199 4.02 0.06 31.88
C TYR A 199 4.91 0.51 33.03
N GLN A 200 4.33 1.01 34.12
CA GLN A 200 5.06 1.40 35.32
C GLN A 200 4.74 0.49 36.49
N HIS A 201 5.77 0.25 37.31
CA HIS A 201 5.66 -0.45 38.58
C HIS A 201 6.33 0.38 39.67
N ALA A 202 5.68 0.50 40.83
CA ALA A 202 6.12 1.37 41.91
C ALA A 202 7.55 1.10 42.39
N THR A 203 8.01 -0.16 42.31
CA THR A 203 9.33 -0.58 42.82
C THR A 203 10.29 -1.12 41.75
N LEU A 204 9.79 -1.56 40.59
CA LEU A 204 10.62 -2.21 39.56
C LEU A 204 10.96 -1.31 38.38
N GLY A 205 10.33 -0.13 38.28
CA GLY A 205 10.56 0.80 37.18
C GLY A 205 9.63 0.57 35.99
N THR A 206 10.16 0.75 34.79
CA THR A 206 9.39 0.79 33.54
C THR A 206 9.56 -0.50 32.75
N LEU A 207 8.44 -1.11 32.36
CA LEU A 207 8.36 -2.22 31.43
C LEU A 207 7.86 -1.69 30.09
N ILE A 208 8.59 -1.98 29.01
CA ILE A 208 8.20 -1.63 27.64
C ILE A 208 7.96 -2.93 26.89
N LEU A 209 6.75 -3.08 26.34
CA LEU A 209 6.38 -4.25 25.55
C LEU A 209 6.13 -3.82 24.10
N PRO A 210 6.99 -4.27 23.16
CA PRO A 210 6.79 -4.04 21.73
C PRO A 210 5.73 -5.00 21.19
N LYS A 211 4.92 -4.53 20.24
CA LYS A 211 3.96 -5.37 19.53
C LYS A 211 3.80 -4.93 18.08
N THR A 212 3.95 -5.86 17.15
CA THR A 212 3.64 -5.62 15.74
C THR A 212 2.13 -5.52 15.54
N ILE A 213 1.67 -4.40 14.99
CA ILE A 213 0.23 -4.13 14.78
C ILE A 213 -0.15 -4.27 13.31
N VAL A 214 0.71 -3.80 12.40
CA VAL A 214 0.54 -3.94 10.97
C VAL A 214 1.85 -4.43 10.40
N LYS A 215 1.76 -5.43 9.54
CA LYS A 215 2.84 -5.87 8.67
C LYS A 215 2.28 -5.88 7.27
N THR A 216 2.75 -4.97 6.42
CA THR A 216 2.52 -5.13 4.98
C THR A 216 3.64 -6.00 4.47
N VAL A 217 3.29 -7.20 4.04
CA VAL A 217 4.20 -8.09 3.32
C VAL A 217 4.54 -7.40 2.00
N GLU A 218 5.83 -7.43 1.65
CA GLU A 218 6.40 -6.95 0.39
C GLU A 218 5.35 -7.08 -0.73
N ILE A 219 4.85 -5.96 -1.25
CA ILE A 219 3.95 -6.01 -2.41
C ILE A 219 4.82 -6.45 -3.58
N GLN A 220 5.03 -7.77 -3.73
CA GLN A 220 5.79 -8.35 -4.82
C GLN A 220 5.10 -7.96 -6.12
N ARG A 221 5.67 -6.94 -6.78
CA ARG A 221 5.40 -6.67 -8.18
C ARG A 221 6.44 -7.42 -8.98
N VAL A 222 6.00 -8.46 -9.69
CA VAL A 222 6.82 -9.22 -10.63
C VAL A 222 7.42 -8.26 -11.64
N HIS A 223 8.71 -7.98 -11.50
CA HIS A 223 9.47 -7.16 -12.43
C HIS A 223 9.94 -8.08 -13.55
N ILE A 224 9.18 -8.19 -14.64
CA ILE A 224 9.62 -8.91 -15.84
C ILE A 224 10.62 -7.98 -16.56
N THR A 225 11.91 -8.14 -16.26
CA THR A 225 12.96 -7.58 -17.11
C THR A 225 13.18 -8.56 -18.26
N ILE A 226 12.66 -8.23 -19.44
CA ILE A 226 12.90 -9.00 -20.66
C ILE A 226 14.28 -8.58 -21.21
N PRO A 227 15.28 -9.48 -21.31
CA PRO A 227 16.51 -9.18 -22.02
C PRO A 227 16.24 -9.14 -23.53
N ASP A 228 16.84 -8.17 -24.23
CA ASP A 228 16.61 -7.81 -25.65
C ASP A 228 16.82 -8.94 -26.70
N GLN A 229 17.09 -10.18 -26.32
CA GLN A 229 17.46 -11.26 -27.26
C GLN A 229 16.75 -12.61 -27.06
N LEU A 230 15.72 -12.72 -26.21
CA LEU A 230 14.90 -13.94 -26.14
C LEU A 230 13.51 -13.72 -26.77
N ASN A 231 13.35 -14.15 -28.02
CA ASN A 231 12.04 -14.43 -28.59
C ASN A 231 11.56 -15.79 -28.05
N ILE A 232 10.65 -15.77 -27.08
CA ILE A 232 9.92 -16.97 -26.67
C ILE A 232 8.75 -17.15 -27.64
N SER A 233 8.86 -18.13 -28.53
CA SER A 233 7.75 -18.63 -29.34
C SER A 233 6.85 -19.51 -28.46
N TYR A 234 5.67 -19.02 -28.13
CA TYR A 234 4.61 -19.83 -27.51
C TYR A 234 3.84 -20.56 -28.62
N HIS A 235 3.79 -21.90 -28.55
CA HIS A 235 2.80 -22.70 -29.25
C HIS A 235 1.51 -22.71 -28.41
N GLU A 236 0.46 -22.05 -28.91
CA GLU A 236 -0.87 -22.03 -28.31
C GLU A 236 -1.62 -23.34 -28.57
N ASN A 237 -2.07 -23.98 -27.51
CA ASN A 237 -3.28 -24.79 -27.48
C ASN A 237 -3.95 -24.52 -26.13
N GLY A 238 -5.13 -23.88 -26.16
CA GLY A 238 -5.98 -23.64 -25.00
C GLY A 238 -6.34 -22.18 -24.77
N ASP A 239 -7.46 -21.78 -25.39
CA ASP A 239 -8.28 -20.57 -25.25
C ASP A 239 -7.85 -19.51 -24.21
N LYS A 240 -7.27 -18.42 -24.74
CA LYS A 240 -7.42 -17.05 -24.22
C LYS A 240 -8.11 -16.23 -25.32
N PRO A 241 -9.10 -15.37 -25.03
CA PRO A 241 -9.56 -14.41 -26.01
C PRO A 241 -8.46 -13.36 -26.24
N GLU A 242 -8.04 -13.25 -27.49
CA GLU A 242 -7.01 -12.34 -27.98
C GLU A 242 -7.30 -10.87 -27.62
N PRO A 243 -6.28 -10.10 -27.23
CA PRO A 243 -6.32 -8.65 -27.35
C PRO A 243 -6.20 -8.28 -28.83
N VAL A 244 -7.21 -7.61 -29.37
CA VAL A 244 -7.12 -7.00 -30.69
C VAL A 244 -5.99 -5.98 -30.66
N ALA A 245 -4.94 -6.25 -31.44
CA ALA A 245 -3.80 -5.39 -31.64
C ALA A 245 -4.23 -3.99 -32.12
N GLU A 246 -3.95 -2.96 -31.33
CA GLU A 246 -3.71 -1.61 -31.87
C GLU A 246 -2.21 -1.37 -31.93
N LYS A 247 -1.71 -1.50 -33.16
CA LYS A 247 -0.44 -0.90 -33.58
C LYS A 247 -0.44 0.57 -33.18
N SER A 248 0.64 1.00 -32.54
CA SER A 248 1.03 2.39 -32.44
C SER A 248 1.04 3.03 -33.83
N ASN A 249 0.15 3.99 -34.07
CA ASN A 249 0.46 5.30 -34.64
C ASN A 249 -0.77 6.23 -34.65
N SER A 250 -0.60 7.45 -34.10
CA SER A 250 -1.56 8.56 -33.96
C SER A 250 -2.67 8.31 -32.92
N SER A 251 -2.94 9.14 -31.90
CA SER A 251 -2.92 10.60 -31.85
C SER A 251 -2.89 11.15 -30.40
N THR A 252 -2.12 12.21 -30.17
CA THR A 252 -2.15 13.06 -28.96
C THR A 252 -3.48 13.85 -28.81
N SER A 253 -4.59 13.42 -29.43
CA SER A 253 -5.78 14.26 -29.68
C SER A 253 -7.03 13.94 -28.86
N ALA A 254 -7.15 12.75 -28.25
CA ALA A 254 -8.38 12.35 -27.53
C ALA A 254 -8.32 12.48 -25.99
N HIS A 255 -7.12 12.60 -25.39
CA HIS A 255 -6.97 12.83 -23.94
C HIS A 255 -7.79 14.03 -23.40
N PRO A 256 -7.86 15.18 -24.11
CA PRO A 256 -8.69 16.30 -23.66
C PRO A 256 -10.18 15.98 -23.64
N PHE A 257 -10.66 15.15 -24.59
CA PHE A 257 -12.06 14.74 -24.66
C PHE A 257 -12.45 13.92 -23.43
N TYR A 258 -11.70 12.85 -23.12
CA TYR A 258 -12.04 11.96 -22.00
C TYR A 258 -11.98 12.69 -20.66
N ARG A 259 -10.93 13.48 -20.42
CA ARG A 259 -10.81 14.27 -19.19
C ARG A 259 -11.99 15.23 -19.02
N LYS A 260 -12.40 15.92 -20.10
CA LYS A 260 -13.55 16.83 -20.07
C LYS A 260 -14.86 16.06 -19.82
N PHE A 261 -15.09 14.99 -20.56
CA PHE A 261 -16.31 14.17 -20.44
C PHE A 261 -16.45 13.58 -19.04
N TRP A 262 -15.40 12.96 -18.50
CA TRP A 262 -15.44 12.38 -17.16
C TRP A 262 -15.60 13.45 -16.08
N GLY A 263 -14.99 14.62 -16.23
CA GLY A 263 -15.19 15.72 -15.28
C GLY A 263 -16.65 16.16 -15.20
N GLU A 264 -17.33 16.27 -16.35
CA GLU A 264 -18.77 16.58 -16.39
C GLU A 264 -19.63 15.44 -15.83
N LEU A 265 -19.33 14.19 -16.16
CA LEU A 265 -20.06 13.04 -15.63
C LEU A 265 -19.95 12.96 -14.11
N ILE A 266 -18.74 13.09 -13.56
CA ILE A 266 -18.48 13.03 -12.11
C ILE A 266 -19.22 14.14 -11.36
N ALA A 267 -19.32 15.34 -11.95
CA ALA A 267 -20.05 16.45 -11.36
C ALA A 267 -21.57 16.21 -11.28
N GLU A 268 -22.12 15.38 -12.17
CA GLU A 268 -23.54 15.03 -12.21
C GLU A 268 -23.84 13.67 -11.54
N LEU A 269 -22.81 12.86 -11.29
CA LEU A 269 -22.94 11.52 -10.73
C LEU A 269 -23.35 11.59 -9.25
N THR A 270 -24.43 10.88 -8.92
CA THR A 270 -24.92 10.69 -7.56
C THR A 270 -25.13 9.20 -7.34
N PHE A 271 -24.57 8.67 -6.26
CA PHE A 271 -24.84 7.30 -5.82
C PHE A 271 -25.92 7.30 -4.75
N ASP A 272 -26.82 6.33 -4.78
CA ASP A 272 -27.82 6.16 -3.73
C ASP A 272 -27.20 5.65 -2.42
N ASP A 273 -26.11 4.87 -2.52
CA ASP A 273 -25.31 4.44 -1.38
C ASP A 273 -24.39 5.58 -0.89
N PRO A 274 -24.61 6.14 0.32
CA PRO A 274 -23.82 7.26 0.82
C PRO A 274 -22.38 6.87 1.20
N GLY A 275 -22.10 5.58 1.34
CA GLY A 275 -20.76 5.05 1.62
C GLY A 275 -19.93 4.85 0.36
N GLN A 276 -20.52 4.92 -0.84
CA GLN A 276 -19.79 4.75 -2.09
C GLN A 276 -18.86 5.96 -2.36
N PRO A 277 -17.54 5.77 -2.43
CA PRO A 277 -16.63 6.84 -2.85
C PRO A 277 -16.85 7.21 -4.32
N MET A 278 -16.76 8.52 -4.60
CA MET A 278 -16.79 9.04 -5.96
C MET A 278 -15.55 8.56 -6.75
N PRO A 279 -15.68 8.25 -8.05
CA PRO A 279 -14.55 7.83 -8.87
C PRO A 279 -13.58 8.98 -9.13
N ASN A 280 -12.29 8.65 -9.26
CA ASN A 280 -11.27 9.63 -9.61
C ASN A 280 -11.37 10.04 -11.08
N LEU A 281 -11.02 11.29 -11.38
CA LEU A 281 -11.00 11.81 -12.74
C LEU A 281 -10.02 11.01 -13.61
N ALA A 282 -10.54 10.39 -14.68
CA ALA A 282 -9.75 9.62 -15.62
C ALA A 282 -9.29 10.46 -16.83
N ASN A 283 -8.13 10.10 -17.40
CA ASN A 283 -7.57 10.73 -18.61
C ASN A 283 -7.64 9.81 -19.86
N ALA A 284 -8.34 8.69 -19.74
CA ALA A 284 -8.39 7.62 -20.74
C ALA A 284 -9.83 7.15 -20.95
N GLN A 285 -10.02 6.14 -21.80
CA GLN A 285 -11.33 5.63 -22.23
C GLN A 285 -12.16 4.95 -21.13
N ASN A 286 -11.60 4.69 -19.95
CA ASN A 286 -12.28 4.03 -18.83
C ASN A 286 -12.37 4.93 -17.60
N LEU A 287 -13.50 4.86 -16.90
CA LEU A 287 -13.70 5.38 -15.55
C LEU A 287 -13.99 4.20 -14.62
N PHE A 288 -13.32 4.15 -13.47
CA PHE A 288 -13.41 3.05 -12.51
C PHE A 288 -14.10 3.49 -11.22
N VAL A 289 -15.11 2.73 -10.80
CA VAL A 289 -15.82 2.85 -9.52
C VAL A 289 -15.52 1.58 -8.72
N TYR A 290 -15.13 1.73 -7.46
CA TYR A 290 -14.78 0.60 -6.59
C TYR A 290 -15.89 0.41 -5.55
N PRO A 291 -16.72 -0.63 -5.69
CA PRO A 291 -17.82 -0.91 -4.76
C PRO A 291 -17.34 -1.39 -3.39
N GLU A 292 -16.13 -1.92 -3.28
CA GLU A 292 -15.54 -2.37 -2.01
C GLU A 292 -14.11 -1.81 -1.82
N PRO A 293 -13.60 -1.70 -0.58
CA PRO A 293 -12.38 -0.96 -0.25
C PRO A 293 -11.07 -1.60 -0.77
N THR A 294 -11.02 -2.93 -0.90
CA THR A 294 -9.83 -3.69 -1.32
C THR A 294 -9.52 -3.55 -2.82
N LYS A 295 -10.50 -3.09 -3.62
CA LYS A 295 -10.44 -2.95 -5.09
C LYS A 295 -10.24 -4.29 -5.83
N SER A 296 -10.54 -5.38 -5.16
CA SER A 296 -10.62 -6.72 -5.74
C SER A 296 -11.87 -6.85 -6.61
N ALA A 297 -12.87 -5.98 -6.47
CA ALA A 297 -13.94 -5.80 -7.44
C ALA A 297 -14.01 -4.35 -7.94
N TRP A 298 -14.30 -4.15 -9.22
CA TRP A 298 -14.48 -2.82 -9.81
C TRP A 298 -15.58 -2.80 -10.87
N ILE A 299 -16.26 -1.65 -10.95
CA ILE A 299 -17.20 -1.31 -12.01
C ILE A 299 -16.49 -0.34 -12.96
N SER A 300 -16.47 -0.65 -14.25
CA SER A 300 -15.85 0.19 -15.28
C SER A 300 -16.88 0.68 -16.27
N ALA A 301 -17.03 2.00 -16.37
CA ALA A 301 -17.63 2.66 -17.52
C ALA A 301 -16.54 2.87 -18.58
N TYR A 302 -16.80 2.47 -19.82
CA TYR A 302 -15.80 2.54 -20.89
C TYR A 302 -16.34 3.01 -22.23
N PHE A 303 -15.44 3.61 -23.02
CA PHE A 303 -15.61 3.91 -24.42
C PHE A 303 -14.88 2.87 -25.28
N SER A 304 -15.53 2.33 -26.31
CA SER A 304 -14.91 1.45 -27.31
C SER A 304 -15.15 2.01 -28.70
N LYS A 305 -14.14 2.71 -29.22
CA LYS A 305 -14.16 3.30 -30.56
C LYS A 305 -14.16 2.23 -31.66
N SER A 306 -13.34 1.19 -31.49
CA SER A 306 -13.19 0.10 -32.46
C SER A 306 -14.47 -0.73 -32.64
N SER A 307 -15.31 -0.81 -31.60
CA SER A 307 -16.58 -1.54 -31.63
C SER A 307 -17.81 -0.63 -31.66
N SER A 308 -17.64 0.68 -31.90
CA SER A 308 -18.72 1.69 -31.92
C SER A 308 -19.74 1.51 -30.79
N ARG A 309 -19.26 1.46 -29.54
CA ARG A 309 -20.11 1.25 -28.37
C ARG A 309 -19.52 1.86 -27.10
N VAL A 310 -20.39 2.07 -26.13
CA VAL A 310 -20.01 2.32 -24.73
C VAL A 310 -20.60 1.23 -23.85
N GLY A 311 -20.07 1.06 -22.65
CA GLY A 311 -20.62 0.06 -21.73
C GLY A 311 -20.21 0.26 -20.29
N VAL A 312 -20.93 -0.42 -19.41
CA VAL A 312 -20.58 -0.58 -18.00
C VAL A 312 -20.43 -2.07 -17.74
N TYR A 313 -19.33 -2.47 -17.11
CA TYR A 313 -19.16 -3.84 -16.67
C TYR A 313 -18.58 -3.89 -15.26
N MET A 314 -18.80 -4.99 -14.56
CA MET A 314 -18.11 -5.32 -13.32
C MET A 314 -17.14 -6.46 -13.57
N ARG A 315 -15.97 -6.36 -12.94
CA ARG A 315 -15.02 -7.47 -12.86
C ARG A 315 -14.50 -7.64 -11.44
N ILE A 316 -14.09 -8.87 -11.19
CA ILE A 316 -13.43 -9.28 -9.96
C ILE A 316 -12.01 -9.72 -10.33
N LYS A 317 -11.08 -9.43 -9.44
CA LYS A 317 -9.67 -9.78 -9.58
C LYS A 317 -9.52 -11.28 -9.40
N ASN A 318 -8.72 -11.90 -10.26
CA ASN A 318 -8.44 -13.33 -10.17
C ASN A 318 -7.35 -13.61 -9.12
N ASP A 319 -7.70 -13.49 -7.84
CA ASP A 319 -6.88 -13.86 -6.69
C ASP A 319 -7.75 -14.59 -5.62
N PRO A 320 -7.17 -15.15 -4.54
CA PRO A 320 -7.94 -15.94 -3.58
C PRO A 320 -9.12 -15.19 -2.96
N TYR A 321 -8.94 -13.91 -2.62
CA TYR A 321 -10.01 -13.07 -2.07
C TYR A 321 -11.07 -12.72 -3.12
N GLY A 322 -10.66 -12.41 -4.35
CA GLY A 322 -11.59 -12.23 -5.46
C GLY A 322 -12.38 -13.50 -5.80
N THR A 323 -11.81 -14.69 -5.56
CA THR A 323 -12.54 -15.96 -5.69
C THR A 323 -13.66 -16.04 -4.64
N GLU A 324 -13.38 -15.70 -3.38
CA GLU A 324 -14.39 -15.63 -2.32
C GLU A 324 -15.52 -14.63 -2.63
N LEU A 325 -15.16 -13.45 -3.18
CA LEU A 325 -16.15 -12.47 -3.66
C LEU A 325 -16.98 -12.99 -4.83
N SER A 326 -16.35 -13.70 -5.78
CA SER A 326 -17.03 -14.31 -6.92
C SER A 326 -18.03 -15.37 -6.46
N ASP A 327 -17.62 -16.24 -5.55
CA ASP A 327 -18.46 -17.29 -4.97
C ASP A 327 -19.69 -16.69 -4.27
N ALA A 328 -19.50 -15.66 -3.44
CA ALA A 328 -20.60 -14.97 -2.77
C ALA A 328 -21.58 -14.29 -3.74
N LEU A 329 -21.10 -13.80 -4.89
CA LEU A 329 -21.95 -13.23 -5.93
C LEU A 329 -22.68 -14.29 -6.76
N LEU A 330 -22.05 -15.45 -6.98
CA LEU A 330 -22.66 -16.59 -7.64
C LEU A 330 -23.82 -17.16 -6.81
N GLU A 331 -23.70 -17.18 -5.48
CA GLU A 331 -24.80 -17.57 -4.59
C GLU A 331 -26.04 -16.65 -4.71
N ASP A 332 -25.85 -15.40 -5.12
CA ASP A 332 -26.89 -14.37 -5.21
C ASP A 332 -27.27 -14.01 -6.67
N LEU A 333 -26.84 -14.83 -7.64
CA LEU A 333 -26.93 -14.55 -9.09
C LEU A 333 -28.36 -14.25 -9.57
N GLU A 334 -29.36 -15.02 -9.12
CA GLU A 334 -30.76 -14.82 -9.52
C GLU A 334 -31.26 -13.43 -9.12
N ARG A 335 -30.95 -12.99 -7.89
CA ARG A 335 -31.32 -11.64 -7.41
C ARG A 335 -30.57 -10.55 -8.14
N ILE A 336 -29.29 -10.79 -8.46
CA ILE A 336 -28.47 -9.84 -9.25
C ILE A 336 -29.11 -9.65 -10.65
N GLN A 337 -29.53 -10.74 -11.30
CA GLN A 337 -30.19 -10.68 -12.60
C GLN A 337 -31.54 -9.94 -12.55
N GLU A 338 -32.33 -10.16 -11.49
CA GLU A 338 -33.59 -9.44 -11.27
C GLU A 338 -33.39 -7.94 -11.06
N GLU A 339 -32.42 -7.55 -10.22
CA GLU A 339 -32.12 -6.14 -9.93
C GLU A 339 -31.57 -5.41 -11.16
N LEU A 340 -30.64 -6.03 -11.89
CA LEU A 340 -30.00 -5.43 -13.06
C LEU A 340 -30.90 -5.45 -14.30
N GLY A 341 -31.81 -6.40 -14.39
CA GLY A 341 -32.75 -6.56 -15.50
C GLY A 341 -32.16 -7.30 -16.71
N PRO A 342 -32.99 -7.64 -17.71
CA PRO A 342 -32.64 -8.53 -18.81
C PRO A 342 -31.64 -7.94 -19.81
N GLU A 343 -31.38 -6.63 -19.73
CA GLU A 343 -30.43 -5.92 -20.61
C GLU A 343 -28.96 -6.18 -20.24
N VAL A 344 -28.72 -6.68 -19.02
CA VAL A 344 -27.38 -7.00 -18.53
C VAL A 344 -27.03 -8.43 -18.89
N ARG A 345 -25.87 -8.58 -19.53
CA ARG A 345 -25.28 -9.87 -19.81
C ARG A 345 -24.48 -10.32 -18.58
N ILE A 346 -24.75 -11.53 -18.12
CA ILE A 346 -24.02 -12.20 -17.05
C ILE A 346 -23.46 -13.48 -17.63
N ASP A 347 -22.13 -13.56 -17.73
CA ASP A 347 -21.43 -14.78 -18.12
C ASP A 347 -20.51 -15.23 -16.97
N GLU A 348 -20.29 -16.53 -16.88
CA GLU A 348 -19.24 -17.11 -16.05
C GLU A 348 -18.07 -17.52 -16.95
N TRP A 349 -16.87 -17.02 -16.65
CA TRP A 349 -15.66 -17.37 -17.39
C TRP A 349 -14.54 -17.76 -16.42
N HIS A 350 -14.13 -19.03 -16.45
CA HIS A 350 -13.09 -19.60 -15.57
C HIS A 350 -13.31 -19.28 -14.07
N GLY A 351 -14.54 -19.42 -13.57
CA GLY A 351 -14.88 -19.15 -12.16
C GLY A 351 -14.99 -17.67 -11.78
N ASN A 352 -14.88 -16.75 -12.75
CA ASN A 352 -15.09 -15.32 -12.54
C ASN A 352 -16.39 -14.85 -13.21
N LEU A 353 -17.15 -14.05 -12.48
CA LEU A 353 -18.38 -13.43 -12.97
C LEU A 353 -18.06 -12.22 -13.87
N ASP A 354 -18.43 -12.27 -15.16
CA ASP A 354 -18.37 -11.14 -16.10
C ASP A 354 -19.78 -10.58 -16.30
N VAL A 355 -20.06 -9.45 -15.65
CA VAL A 355 -21.36 -8.78 -15.71
C VAL A 355 -21.21 -7.50 -16.50
N GLY A 356 -22.00 -7.30 -17.55
CA GLY A 356 -21.92 -6.04 -18.30
C GLY A 356 -23.12 -5.71 -19.17
N VAL A 357 -23.28 -4.41 -19.39
CA VAL A 357 -24.28 -3.80 -20.25
C VAL A 357 -23.60 -2.91 -21.29
N ARG A 358 -24.13 -2.90 -22.50
CA ARG A 358 -23.52 -2.22 -23.66
C ARG A 358 -24.56 -1.42 -24.40
N MET A 359 -24.21 -0.20 -24.81
CA MET A 359 -25.01 0.66 -25.67
C MET A 359 -24.27 0.89 -26.99
N PRO A 360 -24.81 0.40 -28.13
CA PRO A 360 -24.29 0.75 -29.45
C PRO A 360 -24.29 2.25 -29.69
N CYS A 361 -23.24 2.78 -30.31
CA CYS A 361 -23.09 4.20 -30.58
C CYS A 361 -22.16 4.41 -31.78
N ASP A 362 -22.73 4.85 -32.91
CA ASP A 362 -22.04 4.96 -34.20
C ASP A 362 -20.72 5.74 -34.11
N ASP A 363 -20.74 6.87 -33.38
CA ASP A 363 -19.55 7.68 -33.05
C ASP A 363 -19.57 8.09 -31.58
N VAL A 364 -18.69 7.46 -30.81
CA VAL A 364 -18.60 7.65 -29.36
C VAL A 364 -17.97 8.98 -28.94
N LEU A 365 -17.33 9.71 -29.87
CA LEU A 365 -16.71 11.02 -29.63
C LEU A 365 -17.57 12.18 -30.16
N ALA A 366 -18.64 11.88 -30.91
CA ALA A 366 -19.50 12.91 -31.47
C ALA A 366 -20.36 13.58 -30.39
N GLU A 367 -20.38 14.92 -30.41
CA GLU A 367 -21.12 15.73 -29.43
C GLU A 367 -22.63 15.41 -29.42
N LYS A 368 -23.20 15.03 -30.57
CA LYS A 368 -24.62 14.60 -30.68
C LYS A 368 -24.98 13.40 -29.79
N ASN A 369 -24.01 12.53 -29.50
CA ASN A 369 -24.22 11.32 -28.70
C ASN A 369 -23.86 11.51 -27.22
N ARG A 370 -23.20 12.63 -26.88
CA ARG A 370 -22.67 12.90 -25.54
C ARG A 370 -23.72 12.82 -24.45
N ALA A 371 -24.89 13.42 -24.67
CA ALA A 371 -25.98 13.43 -23.70
C ALA A 371 -26.51 12.01 -23.42
N ALA A 372 -26.75 11.22 -24.47
CA ALA A 372 -27.22 9.85 -24.34
C ALA A 372 -26.19 8.95 -23.63
N ILE A 373 -24.90 9.10 -23.96
CA ILE A 373 -23.81 8.37 -23.30
C ILE A 373 -23.70 8.75 -21.83
N LYS A 374 -23.84 10.04 -21.49
CA LYS A 374 -23.81 10.50 -20.10
C LYS A 374 -24.95 9.91 -19.28
N THR A 375 -26.18 9.99 -19.79
CA THR A 375 -27.36 9.38 -19.14
C THR A 375 -27.16 7.88 -18.93
N PHE A 376 -26.67 7.17 -19.95
CA PHE A 376 -26.37 5.74 -19.85
C PHE A 376 -25.38 5.44 -18.71
N PHE A 377 -24.27 6.18 -18.61
CA PHE A 377 -23.30 5.97 -17.53
C PHE A 377 -23.85 6.34 -16.15
N LEU A 378 -24.59 7.45 -16.01
CA LEU A 378 -25.18 7.85 -14.73
C LEU A 378 -26.12 6.75 -14.20
N THR A 379 -26.99 6.23 -15.06
CA THR A 379 -27.92 5.15 -14.70
C THR A 379 -27.19 3.88 -14.31
N TRP A 380 -26.29 3.38 -15.16
CA TRP A 380 -25.70 2.07 -14.97
C TRP A 380 -24.58 2.03 -13.94
N LEU A 381 -23.83 3.13 -13.75
CA LEU A 381 -22.88 3.21 -12.63
C LEU A 381 -23.62 3.15 -11.29
N ASN A 382 -24.70 3.92 -11.12
CA ASN A 382 -25.47 3.87 -9.87
C ASN A 382 -26.14 2.51 -9.67
N LYS A 383 -26.75 1.95 -10.72
CA LYS A 383 -27.43 0.65 -10.64
C LYS A 383 -26.46 -0.49 -10.30
N PHE A 384 -25.30 -0.55 -10.94
CA PHE A 384 -24.27 -1.54 -10.61
C PHE A 384 -23.75 -1.36 -9.18
N THR A 385 -23.49 -0.12 -8.74
CA THR A 385 -23.09 0.15 -7.36
C THR A 385 -24.11 -0.40 -6.37
N ASN A 386 -25.40 -0.06 -6.54
CA ASN A 386 -26.46 -0.50 -5.64
C ASN A 386 -26.61 -2.02 -5.58
N THR A 387 -26.40 -2.72 -6.70
CA THR A 387 -26.48 -4.18 -6.73
C THR A 387 -25.26 -4.85 -6.09
N PHE A 388 -24.05 -4.38 -6.39
CA PHE A 388 -22.84 -5.12 -6.03
C PHE A 388 -22.26 -4.73 -4.67
N ARG A 389 -22.27 -3.45 -4.32
CA ARG A 389 -21.65 -2.95 -3.08
C ARG A 389 -22.20 -3.64 -1.81
N PRO A 390 -23.53 -3.76 -1.61
CA PRO A 390 -24.06 -4.39 -0.39
C PRO A 390 -23.72 -5.88 -0.28
N ARG A 391 -23.46 -6.55 -1.39
CA ARG A 391 -23.10 -7.98 -1.42
C ARG A 391 -21.62 -8.17 -1.15
N LEU A 392 -20.78 -7.35 -1.78
CA LEU A 392 -19.33 -7.39 -1.60
C LEU A 392 -18.91 -7.05 -0.17
N LEU A 393 -19.59 -6.09 0.49
CA LEU A 393 -19.32 -5.73 1.89
C LEU A 393 -19.76 -6.78 2.92
N ARG A 394 -20.51 -7.83 2.53
CA ARG A 394 -20.92 -8.92 3.45
C ARG A 394 -19.88 -10.03 3.57
N VAL A 395 -18.91 -10.06 2.65
CA VAL A 395 -17.83 -11.05 2.61
C VAL A 395 -16.63 -10.58 3.47
N GLU A 396 -16.65 -9.33 3.96
CA GLU A 396 -15.65 -8.76 4.89
C GLU A 396 -15.79 -9.22 6.36
#